data_AF-A0A511TDM6-F1
#
_entry.id   AF-A0A511TDM6-F1
#
_cell.length_a   1.000
_cell.length_b   1.000
_cell.length_c   1.000
_cell.angle_alpha   90.00
_cell.angle_beta   90.00
_cell.angle_gamma   90.00
#
_symmetry.space_group_name_H-M   'P 1'
#
loop_
_entity.id
_entity.type
_entity.pdbx_description
1 polymer ?
#
loop_
_entity_poly.entity_id
_entity_poly.type
_entity_poly.pdbx_seq_one_letter_code
_entity_poly.pdbx_strand_id
1 'polypeptide(L)'
;MRIKQKPEDFSVKESYRFDEVASGRFRVYLMDKQKLSTFDAVARLRDAFGLKPGSISYCGLKDKQGRTEQLIAVDGADVDMQEPDLRLKYLGRTNKALSSANITSNRFSVTVRALQESSLGPLNVAAAEVNRLGVINYFDSQRFGSLKHGQGFIAKDLIRGDFEAALHNYLAKPSELDRSEDAKVKAFWRDNWGHWDARVPFEGTKKYHRVLRSLREEPKDFTRAFLQIDADYRAMQLFTYQSYLWNEGVRRYLQLLLPRESLFPMRYQAGSLLFHKDADPETLRVLRDATFPLLAPNSTFKDPKVEDAVRWVLGREKLKLSDLVIPGAERMLFFKHEERPVLSFPHKLVIGRTQSDELNRDNIKVNVAFTLPPGAYATLVVKRLFHFEYAEDTAEEIRASQRAHLVEQEQAEGAPSSRRGPPVREERGTGRRAPTSRGAPGRRAEASFDEERPRASDRRAPARGEAPSRPSRRGAAESEAPSRPGRRGLAGIEAPSRPGRKSTAEASETPTRGRSLAQQAEAEPKPKQEPAAPLGFREKQRQRKAAREVARAETEAKRPKSRKK
;
A
#
# COMPACT_ATOMS: atom_id res chain seq x y z
N MET A 1 -17.67 10.03 10.48
CA MET A 1 -17.38 9.58 9.10
C MET A 1 -16.82 8.17 9.07
N ARG A 2 -16.95 7.48 7.93
CA ARG A 2 -16.24 6.24 7.54
C ARG A 2 -15.88 6.32 6.04
N ILE A 3 -14.95 5.47 5.59
CA ILE A 3 -14.61 5.28 4.16
C ILE A 3 -14.47 3.78 3.86
N LYS A 4 -14.44 3.40 2.57
CA LYS A 4 -14.20 2.01 2.12
C LYS A 4 -15.19 0.96 2.66
N GLN A 5 -16.45 1.34 2.93
CA GLN A 5 -17.48 0.36 3.31
C GLN A 5 -17.83 -0.56 2.12
N LYS A 6 -17.85 0.00 0.91
CA LYS A 6 -17.86 -0.73 -0.38
C LYS A 6 -16.56 -0.47 -1.15
N PRO A 7 -16.11 -1.39 -2.03
CA PRO A 7 -14.96 -1.15 -2.91
C PRO A 7 -15.13 0.09 -3.82
N GLU A 8 -16.36 0.37 -4.24
CA GLU A 8 -16.75 1.54 -5.02
C GLU A 8 -16.56 2.86 -4.27
N ASP A 9 -16.55 2.84 -2.93
CA ASP A 9 -16.30 4.03 -2.10
C ASP A 9 -14.84 4.50 -2.16
N PHE A 10 -13.94 3.75 -2.80
CA PHE A 10 -12.54 4.12 -2.95
C PHE A 10 -12.03 3.73 -4.35
N SER A 11 -12.34 4.59 -5.33
CA SER A 11 -11.89 4.43 -6.71
C SER A 11 -10.56 5.15 -6.95
N VAL A 12 -9.60 4.44 -7.56
CA VAL A 12 -8.29 4.99 -7.96
C VAL A 12 -8.06 4.72 -9.44
N LYS A 13 -7.64 5.76 -10.18
CA LYS A 13 -7.24 5.65 -11.60
C LYS A 13 -5.86 6.26 -11.80
N GLU A 14 -4.89 5.45 -12.22
CA GLU A 14 -3.60 5.99 -12.66
C GLU A 14 -3.75 6.85 -13.91
N SER A 15 -3.11 8.01 -13.91
CA SER A 15 -2.71 8.71 -15.13
C SER A 15 -1.25 8.37 -15.38
N TYR A 16 -0.92 7.96 -16.60
CA TYR A 16 0.31 7.26 -16.91
C TYR A 16 0.95 7.73 -18.22
N ARG A 17 2.23 7.42 -18.38
CA ARG A 17 2.98 7.55 -19.64
C ARG A 17 3.93 6.37 -19.80
N PHE A 18 3.92 5.76 -20.98
CA PHE A 18 4.95 4.86 -21.46
C PHE A 18 5.27 5.23 -22.91
N ASP A 19 6.50 5.00 -23.35
CA ASP A 19 6.87 5.23 -24.73
C ASP A 19 6.51 3.98 -25.55
N GLU A 20 5.57 4.12 -26.48
CA GLU A 20 5.08 2.99 -27.29
C GLU A 20 6.08 2.60 -28.38
N VAL A 21 6.34 1.30 -28.51
CA VAL A 21 7.22 0.71 -29.52
C VAL A 21 6.52 -0.51 -30.11
N ALA A 22 6.21 -0.46 -31.41
CA ALA A 22 5.41 -1.50 -32.08
C ALA A 22 6.02 -2.92 -31.98
N SER A 23 7.35 -3.02 -32.05
CA SER A 23 8.12 -4.27 -31.88
C SER A 23 8.44 -4.60 -30.41
N GLY A 24 8.03 -3.75 -29.46
CA GLY A 24 8.52 -3.77 -28.07
C GLY A 24 8.33 -5.11 -27.37
N ARG A 25 9.32 -5.50 -26.55
CA ARG A 25 9.34 -6.78 -25.84
C ARG A 25 8.14 -6.95 -24.89
N PHE A 26 7.80 -5.89 -24.16
CA PHE A 26 6.76 -5.90 -23.14
C PHE A 26 5.40 -5.47 -23.71
N ARG A 27 4.32 -6.16 -23.34
CA ARG A 27 2.94 -5.80 -23.67
C ARG A 27 2.32 -5.02 -22.52
N VAL A 28 1.80 -3.83 -22.80
CA VAL A 28 1.26 -2.92 -21.78
C VAL A 28 -0.27 -3.07 -21.72
N TYR A 29 -0.78 -3.25 -20.51
CA TYR A 29 -2.20 -3.37 -20.22
C TYR A 29 -2.61 -2.38 -19.13
N LEU A 30 -3.81 -1.81 -19.27
CA LEU A 30 -4.54 -1.24 -18.14
C LEU A 30 -5.25 -2.38 -17.39
N MET A 31 -4.93 -2.56 -16.11
CA MET A 31 -5.53 -3.54 -15.22
C MET A 31 -6.54 -2.85 -14.30
N ASP A 32 -7.82 -3.18 -14.45
CA ASP A 32 -8.92 -2.80 -13.54
C ASP A 32 -9.14 -3.95 -12.56
N LYS A 33 -8.86 -3.73 -11.27
CA LYS A 33 -9.02 -4.75 -10.21
C LYS A 33 -9.90 -4.25 -9.06
N GLN A 34 -10.63 -5.16 -8.41
CA GLN A 34 -11.53 -4.89 -7.29
C GLN A 34 -11.34 -5.93 -6.19
N LYS A 35 -11.32 -5.53 -4.91
CA LYS A 35 -11.08 -6.42 -3.74
C LYS A 35 -9.77 -7.25 -3.77
N LEU A 36 -8.87 -7.03 -4.73
CA LEU A 36 -7.57 -7.70 -4.90
C LEU A 36 -6.41 -6.75 -4.60
N SER A 37 -5.33 -7.25 -3.97
CA SER A 37 -4.04 -6.55 -3.95
C SER A 37 -3.38 -6.60 -5.34
N THR A 38 -2.38 -5.76 -5.60
CA THR A 38 -1.59 -5.86 -6.84
C THR A 38 -0.85 -7.20 -6.93
N PHE A 39 -0.37 -7.74 -5.79
CA PHE A 39 0.25 -9.07 -5.76
C PHE A 39 -0.78 -10.18 -6.03
N ASP A 40 -2.01 -10.08 -5.52
CA ASP A 40 -3.07 -11.09 -5.74
C ASP A 40 -3.41 -11.19 -7.24
N ALA A 41 -3.56 -10.04 -7.89
CA ALA A 41 -3.86 -9.95 -9.33
C ALA A 41 -2.68 -10.42 -10.19
N VAL A 42 -1.44 -10.06 -9.83
CA VAL A 42 -0.21 -10.53 -10.51
C VAL A 42 -0.01 -12.04 -10.33
N ALA A 43 -0.35 -12.61 -9.17
CA ALA A 43 -0.33 -14.05 -8.95
C ALA A 43 -1.37 -14.76 -9.83
N ARG A 44 -2.65 -14.34 -9.81
CA ARG A 44 -3.70 -14.91 -10.67
C ARG A 44 -3.33 -14.86 -12.15
N LEU A 45 -2.78 -13.73 -12.61
CA LEU A 45 -2.24 -13.58 -13.97
C LEU A 45 -1.10 -14.56 -14.28
N ARG A 46 -0.14 -14.72 -13.37
CA ARG A 46 0.99 -15.62 -13.57
C ARG A 46 0.55 -17.08 -13.63
N ASP A 47 -0.37 -17.49 -12.76
CA ASP A 47 -0.82 -18.87 -12.68
C ASP A 47 -1.75 -19.23 -13.87
N ALA A 48 -2.63 -18.32 -14.27
CA ALA A 48 -3.53 -18.52 -15.42
C ALA A 48 -2.80 -18.59 -16.78
N PHE A 49 -1.68 -17.88 -16.93
CA PHE A 49 -0.91 -17.80 -18.20
C PHE A 49 0.47 -18.47 -18.14
N GLY A 50 0.77 -19.23 -17.08
CA GLY A 50 2.05 -19.96 -16.92
C GLY A 50 3.30 -19.08 -16.84
N LEU A 51 3.17 -17.84 -16.36
CA LEU A 51 4.20 -16.81 -16.47
C LEU A 51 5.24 -16.88 -15.33
N LYS A 52 6.52 -16.79 -15.74
CA LYS A 52 7.69 -16.84 -14.85
C LYS A 52 7.63 -15.75 -13.75
N PRO A 53 8.20 -15.99 -12.55
CA PRO A 53 8.41 -14.92 -11.56
C PRO A 53 9.11 -13.70 -12.18
N GLY A 54 8.71 -12.49 -11.80
CA GLY A 54 9.27 -11.24 -12.33
C GLY A 54 8.87 -10.86 -13.77
N SER A 55 8.10 -11.67 -14.48
CA SER A 55 7.66 -11.39 -15.87
C SER A 55 6.57 -10.32 -16.00
N ILE A 56 5.93 -9.92 -14.91
CA ILE A 56 4.94 -8.83 -14.88
C ILE A 56 5.53 -7.69 -14.07
N SER A 57 5.68 -6.53 -14.70
CA SER A 57 6.08 -5.26 -14.09
C SER A 57 4.87 -4.34 -13.92
N TYR A 58 4.91 -3.46 -12.93
CA TYR A 58 3.82 -2.55 -12.59
C TYR A 58 4.37 -1.27 -11.96
N CYS A 59 3.68 -0.14 -12.14
CA CYS A 59 4.23 1.16 -11.75
C CYS A 59 4.18 1.43 -10.24
N GLY A 60 3.33 0.70 -9.51
CA GLY A 60 3.26 0.75 -8.05
C GLY A 60 2.17 -0.17 -7.50
N LEU A 61 2.21 -0.40 -6.19
CA LEU A 61 1.17 -1.16 -5.49
C LEU A 61 -0.10 -0.31 -5.33
N LYS A 62 -1.26 -0.94 -5.52
CA LYS A 62 -2.59 -0.37 -5.26
C LYS A 62 -3.30 -1.14 -4.16
N ASP A 63 -4.11 -0.41 -3.42
CA ASP A 63 -4.86 -0.92 -2.27
C ASP A 63 -5.74 -2.13 -2.62
N LYS A 64 -5.96 -3.02 -1.66
CA LYS A 64 -6.89 -4.16 -1.79
C LYS A 64 -8.33 -3.72 -1.56
N GLN A 65 -8.55 -2.80 -0.62
CA GLN A 65 -9.88 -2.30 -0.26
C GLN A 65 -10.25 -1.08 -1.13
N GLY A 66 -10.68 -1.36 -2.36
CA GLY A 66 -11.13 -0.39 -3.35
C GLY A 66 -11.33 -1.00 -4.74
N ARG A 67 -11.58 -0.15 -5.73
CA ARG A 67 -11.49 -0.47 -7.16
C ARG A 67 -10.41 0.38 -7.81
N THR A 68 -9.45 -0.25 -8.49
CA THR A 68 -8.21 0.42 -8.90
C THR A 68 -7.81 0.07 -10.33
N GLU A 69 -7.66 1.10 -11.17
CA GLU A 69 -7.07 1.02 -12.50
C GLU A 69 -5.58 1.41 -12.43
N GLN A 70 -4.70 0.49 -12.84
CA GLN A 70 -3.24 0.70 -12.88
C GLN A 70 -2.64 0.09 -14.15
N LEU A 71 -1.45 0.54 -14.58
CA LEU A 71 -0.71 -0.17 -15.61
C LEU A 71 -0.02 -1.43 -15.08
N ILE A 72 0.03 -2.45 -15.95
CA ILE A 72 0.97 -3.56 -15.89
C ILE A 72 1.64 -3.74 -17.25
N ALA A 73 2.83 -4.33 -17.28
CA ALA A 73 3.48 -4.75 -18.52
C ALA A 73 4.07 -6.16 -18.39
N VAL A 74 3.66 -7.02 -19.31
CA VAL A 74 4.01 -8.46 -19.35
C VAL A 74 5.14 -8.69 -20.34
N ASP A 75 6.18 -9.40 -19.91
CA ASP A 75 7.32 -9.78 -20.72
C ASP A 75 6.98 -10.89 -21.72
N GLY A 76 7.15 -10.63 -23.02
CA GLY A 76 7.17 -11.64 -24.08
C GLY A 76 5.82 -12.26 -24.47
N ALA A 77 4.87 -12.35 -23.54
CA ALA A 77 3.57 -12.97 -23.71
C ALA A 77 2.43 -11.97 -23.95
N ASP A 78 1.40 -12.43 -24.66
CA ASP A 78 0.11 -11.76 -24.80
C ASP A 78 -0.87 -12.43 -23.82
N VAL A 79 -1.59 -11.64 -23.03
CA VAL A 79 -2.60 -12.10 -22.04
C VAL A 79 -3.94 -11.39 -22.24
N ASP A 80 -5.04 -12.06 -21.88
CA ASP A 80 -6.41 -11.49 -21.91
C ASP A 80 -7.27 -12.10 -20.79
N MET A 81 -7.73 -11.28 -19.86
CA MET A 81 -8.57 -11.70 -18.72
C MET A 81 -9.68 -10.67 -18.51
N GLN A 82 -10.92 -11.17 -18.40
CA GLN A 82 -12.14 -10.36 -18.35
C GLN A 82 -13.08 -10.82 -17.20
N GLU A 83 -12.51 -11.05 -16.02
CA GLU A 83 -13.25 -11.50 -14.84
C GLU A 83 -14.03 -10.34 -14.15
N PRO A 84 -15.02 -10.62 -13.28
CA PRO A 84 -15.78 -9.58 -12.59
C PRO A 84 -14.92 -8.69 -11.67
N ASP A 85 -13.90 -9.25 -11.02
CA ASP A 85 -12.99 -8.57 -10.09
C ASP A 85 -11.62 -8.22 -10.70
N LEU A 86 -11.31 -8.72 -11.92
CA LEU A 86 -10.04 -8.48 -12.61
C LEU A 86 -10.19 -8.44 -14.15
N ARG A 87 -9.97 -7.26 -14.75
CA ARG A 87 -9.99 -7.05 -16.22
C ARG A 87 -8.69 -6.47 -16.73
N LEU A 88 -8.28 -6.91 -17.92
CA LEU A 88 -7.20 -6.32 -18.69
C LEU A 88 -7.71 -5.62 -19.95
N LYS A 89 -7.17 -4.44 -20.25
CA LYS A 89 -7.30 -3.77 -21.54
C LYS A 89 -5.91 -3.55 -22.13
N TYR A 90 -5.59 -4.25 -23.21
CA TYR A 90 -4.35 -4.02 -23.97
C TYR A 90 -4.29 -2.56 -24.46
N LEU A 91 -3.13 -1.92 -24.28
CA LEU A 91 -2.88 -0.54 -24.71
C LEU A 91 -1.87 -0.44 -25.86
N GLY A 92 -0.81 -1.26 -25.83
CA GLY A 92 0.32 -1.15 -26.74
C GLY A 92 1.51 -1.98 -26.28
N ARG A 93 2.70 -1.69 -26.81
CA ARG A 93 3.96 -2.37 -26.47
C ARG A 93 5.08 -1.39 -26.14
N THR A 94 6.11 -1.84 -25.41
CA THR A 94 7.27 -1.01 -25.09
C THR A 94 8.55 -1.83 -24.92
N ASN A 95 9.71 -1.16 -24.92
CA ASN A 95 11.04 -1.79 -24.83
C ASN A 95 11.53 -2.02 -23.39
N LYS A 96 10.90 -1.41 -22.38
CA LYS A 96 11.33 -1.44 -20.97
C LYS A 96 10.23 -1.99 -20.06
N ALA A 97 10.61 -2.62 -18.96
CA ALA A 97 9.68 -2.91 -17.88
C ALA A 97 9.12 -1.60 -17.30
N LEU A 98 7.89 -1.64 -16.76
CA LEU A 98 7.29 -0.48 -16.10
C LEU A 98 7.95 -0.19 -14.75
N SER A 99 7.91 1.07 -14.36
CA SER A 99 8.48 1.60 -13.12
C SER A 99 7.59 2.73 -12.56
N SER A 100 7.90 3.23 -11.36
CA SER A 100 7.19 4.37 -10.77
C SER A 100 7.24 5.64 -11.63
N ALA A 101 8.28 5.81 -12.45
CA ALA A 101 8.41 6.92 -13.40
C ALA A 101 7.34 6.91 -14.52
N ASN A 102 6.59 5.82 -14.68
CA ASN A 102 5.49 5.72 -15.65
C ASN A 102 4.15 6.25 -15.12
N ILE A 103 4.04 6.65 -13.84
CA ILE A 103 2.86 7.32 -13.28
C ILE A 103 3.07 8.84 -13.32
N THR A 104 2.14 9.58 -13.91
CA THR A 104 2.13 11.05 -13.83
C THR A 104 1.28 11.57 -12.69
N SER A 105 0.18 10.89 -12.36
CA SER A 105 -0.66 11.19 -11.17
C SER A 105 -1.63 10.04 -10.86
N ASN A 106 -2.26 10.11 -9.69
CA ASN A 106 -3.36 9.23 -9.29
C ASN A 106 -4.63 10.09 -9.14
N ARG A 107 -5.68 9.76 -9.88
CA ARG A 107 -7.01 10.36 -9.69
C ARG A 107 -7.80 9.50 -8.72
N PHE A 108 -8.39 10.15 -7.72
CA PHE A 108 -9.21 9.52 -6.69
C PHE A 108 -10.65 10.00 -6.79
N SER A 109 -11.56 9.10 -6.47
CA SER A 109 -12.94 9.40 -6.08
C SER A 109 -13.24 8.57 -4.84
N VAL A 110 -13.51 9.25 -3.72
CA VAL A 110 -13.71 8.63 -2.41
C VAL A 110 -15.10 9.01 -1.91
N THR A 111 -15.95 8.02 -1.66
CA THR A 111 -17.23 8.23 -0.99
C THR A 111 -16.99 8.21 0.51
N VAL A 112 -17.25 9.34 1.16
CA VAL A 112 -17.21 9.49 2.61
C VAL A 112 -18.63 9.30 3.14
N ARG A 113 -18.76 8.39 4.10
CA ARG A 113 -20.02 7.84 4.63
C ARG A 113 -20.17 8.12 6.11
N ALA A 114 -21.34 7.83 6.67
CA ALA A 114 -21.67 8.07 8.08
C ALA A 114 -21.30 9.51 8.51
N LEU A 115 -21.83 10.47 7.75
CA LEU A 115 -21.78 11.91 8.02
C LEU A 115 -23.16 12.39 8.50
N GLN A 116 -23.18 13.53 9.18
CA GLN A 116 -24.39 14.21 9.62
C GLN A 116 -24.59 15.49 8.80
N GLU A 117 -25.77 16.11 8.85
CA GLU A 117 -26.00 17.39 8.13
C GLU A 117 -25.14 18.52 8.72
N SER A 118 -24.85 18.45 10.03
CA SER A 118 -23.94 19.38 10.73
C SER A 118 -22.48 19.31 10.25
N SER A 119 -22.07 18.23 9.57
CA SER A 119 -20.72 18.04 9.02
C SER A 119 -20.39 19.02 7.88
N LEU A 120 -21.41 19.55 7.20
CA LEU A 120 -21.26 20.24 5.92
C LEU A 120 -20.65 21.64 6.04
N GLY A 121 -21.00 22.38 7.10
CA GLY A 121 -20.40 23.70 7.38
C GLY A 121 -18.88 23.63 7.56
N PRO A 122 -18.39 22.83 8.53
CA PRO A 122 -16.96 22.59 8.73
C PRO A 122 -16.25 22.02 7.50
N LEU A 123 -16.89 21.13 6.73
CA LEU A 123 -16.33 20.56 5.51
C LEU A 123 -16.02 21.63 4.45
N ASN A 124 -16.91 22.61 4.26
CA ASN A 124 -16.68 23.70 3.30
C ASN A 124 -15.48 24.58 3.69
N VAL A 125 -15.31 24.86 4.99
CA VAL A 125 -14.14 25.59 5.51
C VAL A 125 -12.87 24.78 5.31
N ALA A 126 -12.88 23.49 5.69
CA ALA A 126 -11.74 22.60 5.52
C ALA A 126 -11.34 22.40 4.04
N ALA A 127 -12.29 22.47 3.10
CA ALA A 127 -12.01 22.45 1.67
C ALA A 127 -11.27 23.72 1.18
N ALA A 128 -11.64 24.90 1.68
CA ALA A 128 -10.92 26.13 1.41
C ALA A 128 -9.50 26.11 2.03
N GLU A 129 -9.38 25.63 3.27
CA GLU A 129 -8.08 25.41 3.92
C GLU A 129 -7.17 24.48 3.13
N VAL A 130 -7.66 23.30 2.71
CA VAL A 130 -6.88 22.31 1.96
C VAL A 130 -6.40 22.85 0.60
N ASN A 131 -7.17 23.72 -0.05
CA ASN A 131 -6.72 24.39 -1.27
C ASN A 131 -5.64 25.47 -1.01
N ARG A 132 -5.72 26.20 0.11
CA ARG A 132 -4.75 27.26 0.48
C ARG A 132 -3.44 26.70 1.05
N LEU A 133 -3.55 25.73 1.96
CA LEU A 133 -2.49 25.20 2.81
C LEU A 133 -1.89 23.88 2.29
N GLY A 134 -2.62 23.18 1.42
CA GLY A 134 -2.30 21.82 1.03
C GLY A 134 -2.50 20.83 2.19
N VAL A 135 -1.85 19.68 2.08
CA VAL A 135 -1.87 18.61 3.08
C VAL A 135 -0.44 18.16 3.35
N ILE A 136 -0.06 17.96 4.62
CA ILE A 136 1.27 17.41 4.94
C ILE A 136 1.37 16.00 4.35
N ASN A 137 2.39 15.79 3.54
CA ASN A 137 2.56 14.62 2.66
C ASN A 137 3.13 13.39 3.40
N TYR A 138 2.60 13.12 4.59
CA TYR A 138 2.98 11.98 5.42
C TYR A 138 2.77 10.63 4.72
N PHE A 139 3.36 9.60 5.31
CA PHE A 139 2.96 8.23 5.10
C PHE A 139 1.79 7.92 6.04
N ASP A 140 0.65 7.46 5.50
CA ASP A 140 -0.54 7.15 6.30
C ASP A 140 -0.52 5.71 6.86
N SER A 141 -1.45 5.39 7.77
CA SER A 141 -1.64 4.07 8.42
C SER A 141 -1.47 2.86 7.48
N GLN A 142 -1.94 2.97 6.23
CA GLN A 142 -1.78 1.94 5.19
C GLN A 142 -0.32 1.49 4.97
N ARG A 143 0.65 2.41 5.08
CA ARG A 143 2.09 2.11 4.94
C ARG A 143 2.62 1.24 6.07
N PHE A 144 1.99 1.29 7.24
CA PHE A 144 2.48 0.70 8.48
C PHE A 144 1.80 -0.63 8.84
N GLY A 145 1.09 -1.26 7.89
CA GLY A 145 0.20 -2.41 8.08
C GLY A 145 0.66 -3.47 9.11
N SER A 146 1.92 -3.89 9.06
CA SER A 146 2.53 -4.86 9.99
C SER A 146 2.43 -4.45 11.47
N LEU A 147 2.49 -3.15 11.79
CA LEU A 147 2.39 -2.65 13.17
C LEU A 147 1.02 -2.94 13.82
N LYS A 148 -0.07 -3.08 13.04
CA LYS A 148 -1.42 -3.44 13.54
C LYS A 148 -1.42 -4.78 14.28
N HIS A 149 -0.42 -5.61 14.00
CA HIS A 149 -0.29 -6.97 14.48
C HIS A 149 0.78 -7.10 15.57
N GLY A 150 1.20 -5.98 16.19
CA GLY A 150 2.23 -5.95 17.22
C GLY A 150 3.64 -6.33 16.72
N GLN A 151 3.82 -6.48 15.41
CA GLN A 151 5.06 -7.03 14.84
C GLN A 151 6.27 -6.13 15.11
N GLY A 152 6.07 -4.81 15.14
CA GLY A 152 7.14 -3.83 15.25
C GLY A 152 7.82 -3.58 13.91
N PHE A 153 8.92 -2.84 13.93
CA PHE A 153 9.72 -2.56 12.74
C PHE A 153 10.82 -3.61 12.58
N ILE A 154 10.58 -4.63 11.73
CA ILE A 154 11.57 -5.67 11.39
C ILE A 154 12.93 -5.07 10.98
N ALA A 155 12.91 -3.90 10.33
CA ALA A 155 14.12 -3.15 9.97
C ALA A 155 15.01 -2.76 11.16
N LYS A 156 14.47 -2.58 12.37
CA LYS A 156 15.26 -2.32 13.59
C LYS A 156 16.06 -3.54 14.04
N ASP A 157 15.55 -4.74 13.78
CA ASP A 157 16.20 -6.00 14.15
C ASP A 157 17.29 -6.29 13.12
N LEU A 158 16.98 -6.12 11.82
CA LEU A 158 17.95 -6.17 10.72
C LEU A 158 19.11 -5.16 10.89
N ILE A 159 18.85 -3.94 11.36
CA ILE A 159 19.90 -2.93 11.66
C ILE A 159 20.90 -3.43 12.72
N ARG A 160 20.44 -4.24 13.69
CA ARG A 160 21.31 -4.85 14.72
C ARG A 160 22.03 -6.11 14.23
N GLY A 161 21.78 -6.56 13.00
CA GLY A 161 22.20 -7.87 12.52
C GLY A 161 21.38 -9.04 13.09
N ASP A 162 20.28 -8.77 13.80
CA ASP A 162 19.42 -9.79 14.40
C ASP A 162 18.42 -10.33 13.38
N PHE A 163 18.93 -11.19 12.50
CA PHE A 163 18.13 -11.89 11.49
C PHE A 163 17.19 -12.93 12.10
N GLU A 164 17.45 -13.46 13.30
CA GLU A 164 16.54 -14.39 13.97
C GLU A 164 15.26 -13.67 14.40
N ALA A 165 15.37 -12.57 15.16
CA ALA A 165 14.21 -11.77 15.56
C ALA A 165 13.48 -11.19 14.34
N ALA A 166 14.22 -10.73 13.32
CA ALA A 166 13.64 -10.27 12.07
C ALA A 166 12.81 -11.35 11.35
N LEU A 167 13.31 -12.59 11.32
CA LEU A 167 12.61 -13.72 10.71
C LEU A 167 11.44 -14.20 11.57
N HIS A 168 11.58 -14.24 12.89
CA HIS A 168 10.51 -14.57 13.83
C HIS A 168 9.35 -13.57 13.73
N ASN A 169 9.65 -12.26 13.66
CA ASN A 169 8.65 -11.21 13.46
C ASN A 169 7.89 -11.33 12.12
N TYR A 170 8.43 -12.03 11.12
CA TYR A 170 7.79 -12.32 9.82
C TYR A 170 7.04 -13.67 9.77
N LEU A 171 7.66 -14.73 10.30
CA LEU A 171 7.22 -16.13 10.16
C LEU A 171 6.38 -16.63 11.34
N ALA A 172 6.62 -16.12 12.55
CA ALA A 172 6.14 -16.69 13.82
C ALA A 172 5.36 -15.69 14.69
N LYS A 173 4.91 -14.56 14.13
CA LYS A 173 4.20 -13.51 14.86
C LYS A 173 2.78 -13.27 14.29
N PRO A 174 1.78 -14.07 14.72
CA PRO A 174 0.39 -13.93 14.31
C PRO A 174 -0.23 -12.67 14.93
N SER A 175 -1.36 -12.22 14.37
CA SER A 175 -2.15 -11.17 15.01
C SER A 175 -3.33 -11.75 15.78
N GLU A 176 -3.60 -11.18 16.95
CA GLU A 176 -4.86 -11.37 17.68
C GLU A 176 -6.10 -11.07 16.84
N LEU A 177 -5.99 -10.20 15.82
CA LEU A 177 -7.07 -9.75 14.94
C LEU A 177 -7.11 -10.43 13.56
N ASP A 178 -6.20 -11.38 13.29
CA ASP A 178 -6.15 -12.10 12.01
C ASP A 178 -6.58 -13.56 12.22
N ARG A 179 -7.39 -14.09 11.30
CA ARG A 179 -7.93 -15.46 11.30
C ARG A 179 -7.65 -16.22 10.00
N SER A 180 -6.93 -15.58 9.07
CA SER A 180 -6.52 -16.19 7.81
C SER A 180 -5.56 -17.37 8.01
N GLU A 181 -5.39 -18.18 6.97
CA GLU A 181 -4.35 -19.22 6.92
C GLU A 181 -2.95 -18.67 7.26
N ASP A 182 -2.67 -17.40 6.94
CA ASP A 182 -1.42 -16.72 7.27
C ASP A 182 -1.20 -16.66 8.79
N ALA A 183 -2.23 -16.28 9.55
CA ALA A 183 -2.20 -16.25 11.02
C ALA A 183 -2.10 -17.65 11.64
N LYS A 184 -2.77 -18.66 11.07
CA LYS A 184 -2.68 -20.06 11.54
C LYS A 184 -1.27 -20.62 11.38
N VAL A 185 -0.64 -20.37 10.23
CA VAL A 185 0.77 -20.75 9.97
C VAL A 185 1.73 -20.01 10.90
N LYS A 186 1.50 -18.72 11.16
CA LYS A 186 2.31 -17.94 12.11
C LYS A 186 2.17 -18.41 13.55
N ALA A 187 0.98 -18.81 13.98
CA ALA A 187 0.76 -19.41 15.29
C ALA A 187 1.50 -20.76 15.41
N PHE A 188 1.42 -21.60 14.38
CA PHE A 188 2.20 -22.85 14.33
C PHE A 188 3.70 -22.61 14.49
N TRP A 189 4.30 -21.66 13.76
CA TRP A 189 5.74 -21.39 13.86
C TRP A 189 6.17 -20.65 15.13
N ARG A 190 5.27 -19.92 15.81
CA ARG A 190 5.50 -19.43 17.18
C ARG A 190 5.71 -20.58 18.15
N ASP A 191 4.89 -21.63 18.03
CA ASP A 191 4.84 -22.75 18.97
C ASP A 191 5.84 -23.87 18.60
N ASN A 192 6.47 -23.79 17.41
CA ASN A 192 7.40 -24.78 16.86
C ASN A 192 8.70 -24.13 16.35
N TRP A 193 9.14 -23.01 16.92
CA TRP A 193 10.37 -22.33 16.50
C TRP A 193 11.60 -23.24 16.66
N GLY A 194 12.50 -23.26 15.66
CA GLY A 194 13.64 -24.19 15.61
C GLY A 194 13.31 -25.61 15.13
N HIS A 195 12.06 -26.08 15.24
CA HIS A 195 11.64 -27.42 14.81
C HIS A 195 11.27 -27.45 13.31
N TRP A 196 12.22 -27.13 12.44
CA TRP A 196 11.96 -26.82 11.03
C TRP A 196 11.32 -27.95 10.20
N ASP A 197 11.53 -29.21 10.58
CA ASP A 197 10.89 -30.37 9.94
C ASP A 197 9.42 -30.58 10.32
N ALA A 198 8.90 -29.84 11.31
CA ALA A 198 7.50 -29.91 11.72
C ALA A 198 6.54 -29.66 10.54
N ARG A 199 5.51 -30.51 10.43
CA ARG A 199 4.56 -30.50 9.32
C ARG A 199 3.41 -29.52 9.60
N VAL A 200 3.49 -28.32 9.03
CA VAL A 200 2.41 -27.33 9.06
C VAL A 200 1.14 -27.91 8.41
N PRO A 201 -0.03 -27.92 9.09
CA PRO A 201 -1.27 -28.50 8.56
C PRO A 201 -2.13 -27.50 7.76
N PHE A 202 -1.57 -26.36 7.36
CA PHE A 202 -2.28 -25.22 6.78
C PHE A 202 -1.76 -24.89 5.38
N GLU A 203 -2.67 -24.65 4.43
CA GLU A 203 -2.37 -24.42 3.01
C GLU A 203 -1.54 -23.15 2.80
N GLY A 204 -1.73 -22.15 3.66
CA GLY A 204 -0.94 -20.92 3.69
C GLY A 204 0.57 -21.11 3.87
N THR A 205 1.04 -22.31 4.25
CA THR A 205 2.47 -22.62 4.39
C THR A 205 3.25 -22.52 3.07
N LYS A 206 2.58 -22.70 1.92
CA LYS A 206 3.19 -22.70 0.59
C LYS A 206 4.05 -21.45 0.31
N LYS A 207 3.64 -20.28 0.79
CA LYS A 207 4.40 -19.01 0.63
C LYS A 207 5.74 -18.97 1.39
N TYR A 208 5.89 -19.79 2.43
CA TYR A 208 7.10 -19.86 3.25
C TYR A 208 8.07 -20.97 2.85
N HIS A 209 7.69 -21.87 1.92
CA HIS A 209 8.48 -23.06 1.56
C HIS A 209 9.97 -22.79 1.27
N ARG A 210 10.33 -21.66 0.62
CA ARG A 210 11.75 -21.33 0.38
C ARG A 210 12.51 -21.02 1.68
N VAL A 211 11.90 -20.27 2.60
CA VAL A 211 12.46 -19.95 3.92
C VAL A 211 12.63 -21.24 4.73
N LEU A 212 11.56 -22.05 4.81
CA LEU A 212 11.55 -23.31 5.56
C LEU A 212 12.55 -24.33 5.01
N ARG A 213 12.73 -24.40 3.68
CA ARG A 213 13.80 -25.20 3.06
C ARG A 213 15.17 -24.73 3.51
N SER A 214 15.45 -23.42 3.45
CA SER A 214 16.73 -22.86 3.88
C SER A 214 17.05 -23.15 5.35
N LEU A 215 16.02 -23.17 6.22
CA LEU A 215 16.16 -23.50 7.64
C LEU A 215 16.32 -25.00 7.91
N ARG A 216 15.83 -25.89 7.05
CA ARG A 216 16.13 -27.33 7.14
C ARG A 216 17.54 -27.66 6.66
N GLU A 217 18.02 -26.94 5.65
CA GLU A 217 19.38 -27.08 5.14
C GLU A 217 20.41 -26.47 6.11
N GLU A 218 20.15 -25.29 6.67
CA GLU A 218 21.04 -24.60 7.63
C GLU A 218 20.22 -23.99 8.80
N PRO A 219 19.97 -24.74 9.89
CA PRO A 219 19.05 -24.35 10.97
C PRO A 219 19.33 -23.06 11.73
N LYS A 220 20.50 -22.46 11.56
CA LYS A 220 20.95 -21.22 12.21
C LYS A 220 21.33 -20.10 11.25
N ASP A 221 21.29 -20.32 9.93
CA ASP A 221 21.57 -19.27 8.94
C ASP A 221 20.30 -18.46 8.64
N PHE A 222 19.90 -17.68 9.65
CA PHE A 222 18.73 -16.80 9.57
C PHE A 222 18.89 -15.73 8.48
N THR A 223 20.11 -15.32 8.16
CA THR A 223 20.40 -14.37 7.07
C THR A 223 20.04 -14.96 5.71
N ARG A 224 20.55 -16.16 5.39
CA ARG A 224 20.20 -16.90 4.15
C ARG A 224 18.72 -17.22 4.07
N ALA A 225 18.09 -17.58 5.19
CA ALA A 225 16.66 -17.85 5.27
C ALA A 225 15.80 -16.59 5.05
N PHE A 226 16.14 -15.46 5.67
CA PHE A 226 15.46 -14.17 5.45
C PHE A 226 15.61 -13.68 3.99
N LEU A 227 16.76 -13.94 3.36
CA LEU A 227 16.99 -13.64 1.95
C LEU A 227 16.22 -14.57 0.98
N GLN A 228 15.48 -15.57 1.47
CA GLN A 228 14.49 -16.31 0.67
C GLN A 228 13.09 -15.66 0.61
N ILE A 229 12.82 -14.67 1.47
CA ILE A 229 11.58 -13.86 1.42
C ILE A 229 11.57 -13.05 0.11
N ASP A 230 10.39 -12.80 -0.45
CA ASP A 230 10.26 -12.00 -1.68
C ASP A 230 10.93 -10.61 -1.56
N ALA A 231 11.62 -10.19 -2.63
CA ALA A 231 12.45 -8.99 -2.62
C ALA A 231 11.65 -7.70 -2.39
N ASP A 232 10.46 -7.57 -2.99
CA ASP A 232 9.59 -6.40 -2.78
C ASP A 232 9.11 -6.35 -1.33
N TYR A 233 8.78 -7.51 -0.74
CA TYR A 233 8.38 -7.60 0.67
C TYR A 233 9.52 -7.23 1.64
N ARG A 234 10.76 -7.65 1.35
CA ARG A 234 11.93 -7.27 2.17
C ARG A 234 12.21 -5.77 2.08
N ALA A 235 12.22 -5.21 0.87
CA ALA A 235 12.39 -3.77 0.65
C ALA A 235 11.30 -2.96 1.36
N MET A 236 10.05 -3.46 1.37
CA MET A 236 8.95 -2.87 2.11
C MET A 236 9.19 -2.81 3.63
N GLN A 237 9.95 -3.73 4.24
CA GLN A 237 10.25 -3.65 5.68
C GLN A 237 11.14 -2.45 6.01
N LEU A 238 12.21 -2.24 5.23
CA LEU A 238 13.10 -1.08 5.37
C LEU A 238 12.32 0.21 5.08
N PHE A 239 11.59 0.25 3.97
CA PHE A 239 10.80 1.42 3.57
C PHE A 239 9.72 1.81 4.60
N THR A 240 9.10 0.84 5.27
CA THR A 240 8.13 1.10 6.36
C THR A 240 8.79 1.79 7.56
N TYR A 241 10.00 1.39 7.96
CA TYR A 241 10.72 2.10 9.03
C TYR A 241 11.25 3.47 8.58
N GLN A 242 11.77 3.56 7.35
CA GLN A 242 12.18 4.82 6.73
C GLN A 242 11.02 5.84 6.65
N SER A 243 9.81 5.36 6.35
CA SER A 243 8.56 6.14 6.36
C SER A 243 8.18 6.65 7.75
N TYR A 244 8.46 5.89 8.82
CA TYR A 244 8.24 6.32 10.20
C TYR A 244 9.23 7.41 10.62
N LEU A 245 10.53 7.24 10.28
CA LEU A 245 11.55 8.25 10.51
C LEU A 245 11.22 9.56 9.77
N TRP A 246 10.70 9.48 8.55
CA TRP A 246 10.20 10.63 7.78
C TRP A 246 9.02 11.30 8.48
N ASN A 247 8.02 10.54 8.93
CA ASN A 247 6.85 11.06 9.62
C ASN A 247 7.24 11.80 10.92
N GLU A 248 8.05 11.19 11.78
CA GLU A 248 8.53 11.83 13.00
C GLU A 248 9.45 13.03 12.70
N GLY A 249 10.22 12.97 11.61
CA GLY A 249 11.11 14.04 11.14
C GLY A 249 10.33 15.27 10.70
N VAL A 250 9.38 15.12 9.78
CA VAL A 250 8.50 16.21 9.36
C VAL A 250 7.63 16.71 10.51
N ARG A 251 7.18 15.83 11.42
CA ARG A 251 6.48 16.24 12.64
C ARG A 251 7.34 17.13 13.54
N ARG A 252 8.65 16.87 13.66
CA ARG A 252 9.59 17.73 14.39
C ARG A 252 9.92 19.01 13.61
N TYR A 253 10.07 18.94 12.28
CA TYR A 253 10.31 20.08 11.40
C TYR A 253 9.19 21.12 11.49
N LEU A 254 7.93 20.69 11.46
CA LEU A 254 6.78 21.58 11.66
C LEU A 254 6.81 22.28 13.03
N GLN A 255 7.33 21.63 14.09
CA GLN A 255 7.53 22.25 15.41
C GLN A 255 8.73 23.22 15.48
N LEU A 256 9.56 23.30 14.43
CA LEU A 256 10.66 24.26 14.28
C LEU A 256 10.31 25.42 13.32
N LEU A 257 9.11 25.35 12.71
CA LEU A 257 8.57 26.35 11.79
C LEU A 257 7.32 27.04 12.33
N LEU A 258 6.43 26.31 13.00
CA LEU A 258 5.11 26.79 13.40
C LEU A 258 4.92 26.79 14.92
N PRO A 259 4.22 27.79 15.48
CA PRO A 259 3.87 27.80 16.89
C PRO A 259 2.81 26.73 17.19
N ARG A 260 2.74 26.30 18.45
CA ARG A 260 1.98 25.12 18.87
C ARG A 260 0.48 25.26 18.58
N GLU A 261 -0.04 26.47 18.73
CA GLU A 261 -1.43 26.87 18.52
C GLU A 261 -1.85 26.90 17.04
N SER A 262 -0.90 26.93 16.09
CA SER A 262 -1.16 26.76 14.65
C SER A 262 -1.22 25.29 14.22
N LEU A 263 -0.79 24.37 15.08
CA LEU A 263 -0.72 22.94 14.83
C LEU A 263 -1.88 22.19 15.51
N PHE A 264 -2.25 21.03 14.95
CA PHE A 264 -3.17 20.08 15.59
C PHE A 264 -2.75 18.62 15.33
N PRO A 265 -2.96 17.72 16.31
CA PRO A 265 -2.62 16.31 16.18
C PRO A 265 -3.68 15.54 15.39
N MET A 266 -3.23 14.47 14.72
CA MET A 266 -4.10 13.48 14.09
C MET A 266 -3.52 12.09 14.33
N ARG A 267 -4.30 11.18 14.92
CA ARG A 267 -3.85 9.81 15.19
C ARG A 267 -3.66 9.02 13.89
N TYR A 268 -2.68 8.12 13.91
CA TYR A 268 -2.44 7.14 12.86
C TYR A 268 -1.78 5.88 13.44
N GLN A 269 -1.68 4.82 12.64
CA GLN A 269 -1.24 3.48 13.10
C GLN A 269 0.16 3.43 13.75
N ALA A 270 1.04 4.40 13.50
CA ALA A 270 2.36 4.50 14.15
C ALA A 270 2.52 5.71 15.09
N GLY A 271 1.42 6.29 15.59
CA GLY A 271 1.43 7.35 16.62
C GLY A 271 0.49 8.52 16.32
N SER A 272 1.04 9.73 16.26
CA SER A 272 0.31 10.94 15.86
C SER A 272 1.11 11.72 14.82
N LEU A 273 0.42 12.18 13.79
CA LEU A 273 0.88 13.20 12.84
C LEU A 273 0.59 14.59 13.41
N LEU A 274 1.18 15.64 12.83
CA LEU A 274 0.80 17.05 13.08
C LEU A 274 0.42 17.74 11.77
N PHE A 275 -0.74 18.37 11.73
CA PHE A 275 -1.18 19.21 10.62
C PHE A 275 -1.25 20.67 11.07
N HIS A 276 -1.21 21.60 10.12
CA HIS A 276 -1.40 23.02 10.40
C HIS A 276 -2.79 23.49 9.94
N LYS A 277 -3.35 24.44 10.71
CA LYS A 277 -4.61 25.14 10.42
C LYS A 277 -4.39 26.57 9.91
N ASP A 278 -3.24 27.17 10.25
CA ASP A 278 -2.75 28.37 9.60
C ASP A 278 -1.22 28.44 9.66
N ALA A 279 -0.64 29.35 8.88
CA ALA A 279 0.78 29.71 8.89
C ALA A 279 0.93 31.11 8.27
N ASP A 280 1.96 31.86 8.68
CA ASP A 280 2.24 33.17 8.09
C ASP A 280 2.67 33.05 6.60
N PRO A 281 2.58 34.13 5.81
CA PRO A 281 2.88 34.07 4.38
C PRO A 281 4.30 33.63 4.00
N GLU A 282 5.27 33.75 4.89
CA GLU A 282 6.66 33.37 4.63
C GLU A 282 6.90 31.90 4.99
N THR A 283 6.41 31.44 6.14
CA THR A 283 6.39 30.00 6.47
C THR A 283 5.57 29.20 5.45
N LEU A 284 4.51 29.78 4.86
CA LEU A 284 3.77 29.17 3.74
C LEU A 284 4.57 29.09 2.43
N ARG A 285 5.52 30.00 2.17
CA ARG A 285 6.47 29.86 1.06
C ARG A 285 7.44 28.73 1.34
N VAL A 286 8.10 28.76 2.51
CA VAL A 286 9.06 27.72 2.94
C VAL A 286 8.42 26.32 2.85
N LEU A 287 7.23 26.12 3.44
CA LEU A 287 6.56 24.81 3.44
C LEU A 287 6.13 24.32 2.05
N ARG A 288 5.87 25.22 1.08
CA ARG A 288 5.47 24.84 -0.27
C ARG A 288 6.62 24.21 -1.05
N ASP A 289 7.82 24.74 -0.88
CA ASP A 289 9.02 24.32 -1.61
C ASP A 289 9.89 23.35 -0.80
N ALA A 290 9.63 23.21 0.51
CA ALA A 290 10.34 22.30 1.41
C ALA A 290 10.22 20.82 1.00
N THR A 291 11.37 20.14 0.97
CA THR A 291 11.46 18.68 0.97
C THR A 291 12.01 18.18 2.30
N PHE A 292 11.77 16.91 2.59
CA PHE A 292 12.38 16.19 3.70
C PHE A 292 12.88 14.83 3.21
N PRO A 293 14.10 14.40 3.58
CA PRO A 293 14.68 13.16 3.07
C PRO A 293 14.13 11.90 3.74
N LEU A 294 13.86 10.89 2.92
CA LEU A 294 13.88 9.49 3.35
C LEU A 294 15.33 9.13 3.70
N LEU A 295 15.58 8.75 4.97
CA LEU A 295 16.94 8.68 5.52
C LEU A 295 17.70 7.42 5.12
N ALA A 296 19.00 7.58 4.87
CA ALA A 296 19.99 6.55 4.53
C ALA A 296 21.40 6.96 5.04
N PRO A 297 22.38 6.04 5.13
CA PRO A 297 23.66 6.28 5.81
C PRO A 297 24.48 7.51 5.39
N ASN A 298 24.38 7.87 4.12
CA ASN A 298 25.08 8.99 3.49
C ASN A 298 24.15 10.17 3.15
N SER A 299 23.01 10.30 3.85
CA SER A 299 22.11 11.45 3.66
C SER A 299 22.79 12.74 4.12
N THR A 300 22.65 13.78 3.31
CA THR A 300 23.10 15.14 3.61
C THR A 300 21.90 16.09 3.62
N PHE A 301 22.04 17.25 4.26
CA PHE A 301 20.95 18.20 4.47
C PHE A 301 21.38 19.60 4.00
N LYS A 302 20.43 20.36 3.44
CA LYS A 302 20.65 21.76 3.02
C LYS A 302 19.99 22.77 3.94
N ASP A 303 18.89 22.39 4.58
CA ASP A 303 18.18 23.19 5.58
C ASP A 303 18.63 22.72 6.99
N PRO A 304 19.23 23.60 7.82
CA PRO A 304 19.60 23.28 9.19
C PRO A 304 18.42 22.80 10.05
N LYS A 305 17.19 23.28 9.80
CA LYS A 305 15.98 22.81 10.53
C LYS A 305 15.59 21.39 10.14
N VAL A 306 15.88 20.95 8.92
CA VAL A 306 15.76 19.54 8.52
C VAL A 306 16.80 18.71 9.25
N GLU A 307 18.06 19.17 9.30
CA GLU A 307 19.10 18.44 10.04
C GLU A 307 18.78 18.32 11.54
N ASP A 308 18.38 19.40 12.21
CA ASP A 308 17.97 19.38 13.62
C ASP A 308 16.80 18.42 13.87
N ALA A 309 15.82 18.39 12.96
CA ALA A 309 14.71 17.44 13.04
C ALA A 309 15.18 15.98 12.89
N VAL A 310 16.09 15.70 11.94
CA VAL A 310 16.68 14.37 11.74
C VAL A 310 17.51 13.94 12.94
N ARG A 311 18.40 14.80 13.45
CA ARG A 311 19.22 14.56 14.66
C ARG A 311 18.32 14.24 15.87
N TRP A 312 17.22 14.97 16.05
CA TRP A 312 16.27 14.73 17.13
C TRP A 312 15.54 13.38 17.02
N VAL A 313 15.12 12.97 15.82
CA VAL A 313 14.46 11.68 15.61
C VAL A 313 15.42 10.52 15.82
N LEU A 314 16.60 10.56 15.17
CA LEU A 314 17.59 9.50 15.30
C LEU A 314 18.10 9.38 16.75
N GLY A 315 18.28 10.50 17.45
CA GLY A 315 18.61 10.50 18.88
C GLY A 315 17.55 9.83 19.76
N ARG A 316 16.26 10.00 19.48
CA ARG A 316 15.17 9.28 20.19
C ARG A 316 15.15 7.78 19.88
N GLU A 317 15.51 7.41 18.66
CA GLU A 317 15.63 6.02 18.21
C GLU A 317 16.95 5.37 18.65
N LYS A 318 17.87 6.14 19.26
CA LYS A 318 19.24 5.77 19.67
C LYS A 318 20.13 5.32 18.50
N LEU A 319 20.00 5.99 17.35
CA LEU A 319 20.76 5.73 16.13
C LEU A 319 21.51 6.98 15.65
N LYS A 320 22.50 6.76 14.78
CA LYS A 320 23.10 7.73 13.87
C LYS A 320 22.70 7.39 12.43
N LEU A 321 23.02 8.24 11.46
CA LEU A 321 22.83 7.92 10.04
C LEU A 321 23.64 6.69 9.62
N SER A 322 24.91 6.59 10.05
CA SER A 322 25.81 5.45 9.84
C SER A 322 25.19 4.09 10.16
N ASP A 323 24.24 4.07 11.07
CA ASP A 323 23.66 2.87 11.65
C ASP A 323 22.44 2.39 10.81
N LEU A 324 22.03 3.14 9.78
CA LEU A 324 20.99 2.75 8.81
C LEU A 324 21.54 1.78 7.74
N VAL A 325 22.33 0.80 8.16
CA VAL A 325 22.89 -0.29 7.35
C VAL A 325 22.30 -1.63 7.81
N ILE A 326 22.33 -2.65 6.95
CA ILE A 326 21.93 -4.01 7.32
C ILE A 326 23.18 -4.91 7.25
N PRO A 327 23.85 -5.19 8.39
CA PRO A 327 25.10 -5.96 8.42
C PRO A 327 24.98 -7.32 7.73
N GLY A 328 25.91 -7.63 6.82
CA GLY A 328 25.95 -8.89 6.07
C GLY A 328 24.91 -9.01 4.94
N ALA A 329 24.09 -7.99 4.69
CA ALA A 329 23.12 -7.96 3.59
C ALA A 329 23.08 -6.60 2.85
N GLU A 330 24.08 -5.73 3.02
CA GLU A 330 24.11 -4.34 2.58
C GLU A 330 23.86 -4.17 1.07
N ARG A 331 24.34 -5.13 0.26
CA ARG A 331 24.15 -5.15 -1.20
C ARG A 331 22.73 -5.53 -1.64
N MET A 332 21.92 -6.08 -0.74
CA MET A 332 20.58 -6.63 -1.01
C MET A 332 19.46 -5.94 -0.20
N LEU A 333 19.82 -5.29 0.90
CA LEU A 333 18.94 -4.59 1.83
C LEU A 333 19.64 -3.28 2.25
N PHE A 334 19.25 -2.17 1.64
CA PHE A 334 19.80 -0.85 1.92
C PHE A 334 18.69 0.20 2.01
N PHE A 335 18.90 1.19 2.86
CA PHE A 335 18.10 2.41 2.87
C PHE A 335 18.58 3.33 1.75
N LYS A 336 17.64 3.95 1.02
CA LYS A 336 17.94 4.83 -0.11
C LYS A 336 17.58 6.28 0.24
N HIS A 337 18.52 7.21 0.08
CA HIS A 337 18.22 8.63 0.18
C HIS A 337 17.29 9.07 -0.95
N GLU A 338 16.18 9.73 -0.60
CA GLU A 338 15.20 10.25 -1.56
C GLU A 338 14.47 11.47 -0.95
N GLU A 339 14.57 12.62 -1.60
CA GLU A 339 13.88 13.85 -1.18
C GLU A 339 12.39 13.77 -1.52
N ARG A 340 11.54 14.10 -0.54
CA ARG A 340 10.07 14.04 -0.65
C ARG A 340 9.47 15.39 -0.26
N PRO A 341 8.61 16.02 -1.09
CA PRO A 341 7.93 17.26 -0.74
C PRO A 341 7.15 17.14 0.57
N VAL A 342 7.29 18.14 1.45
CA VAL A 342 6.61 18.21 2.76
C VAL A 342 5.11 18.44 2.59
N LEU A 343 4.70 19.22 1.60
CA LEU A 343 3.29 19.43 1.23
C LEU A 343 2.89 18.67 -0.04
N SER A 344 1.61 18.33 -0.12
CA SER A 344 0.94 17.84 -1.31
C SER A 344 -0.38 18.60 -1.50
N PHE A 345 -0.60 19.15 -2.69
CA PHE A 345 -1.81 19.91 -3.03
C PHE A 345 -2.75 19.04 -3.88
N PRO A 346 -4.00 18.76 -3.45
CA PRO A 346 -4.96 17.99 -4.24
C PRO A 346 -5.47 18.81 -5.43
N HIS A 347 -5.06 18.42 -6.62
CA HIS A 347 -5.44 19.11 -7.86
C HIS A 347 -6.87 18.73 -8.26
N LYS A 348 -7.66 19.72 -8.71
CA LYS A 348 -9.07 19.54 -9.11
C LYS A 348 -9.89 18.90 -7.99
N LEU A 349 -9.72 19.38 -6.76
CA LEU A 349 -10.53 19.00 -5.61
C LEU A 349 -11.99 19.44 -5.83
N VAL A 350 -12.91 18.46 -5.81
CA VAL A 350 -14.35 18.65 -5.94
C VAL A 350 -15.04 17.87 -4.83
N ILE A 351 -15.92 18.54 -4.11
CA ILE A 351 -16.89 17.89 -3.20
C ILE A 351 -18.21 17.80 -3.96
N GLY A 352 -18.71 16.57 -4.12
CA GLY A 352 -19.98 16.29 -4.77
C GLY A 352 -21.18 16.70 -3.93
N ARG A 353 -22.36 16.68 -4.55
CA ARG A 353 -23.63 16.91 -3.84
C ARG A 353 -23.82 15.88 -2.73
N THR A 354 -24.47 16.29 -1.65
CA THR A 354 -24.93 15.42 -0.57
C THR A 354 -25.93 14.40 -1.09
N GLN A 355 -25.92 13.22 -0.50
CA GLN A 355 -26.83 12.12 -0.78
C GLN A 355 -27.15 11.38 0.52
N SER A 356 -28.33 10.79 0.65
CA SER A 356 -28.62 9.84 1.73
C SER A 356 -27.64 8.65 1.67
N ASP A 357 -27.16 8.19 2.82
CA ASP A 357 -26.24 7.06 2.90
C ASP A 357 -27.02 5.73 2.94
N GLU A 358 -26.93 4.93 1.86
CA GLU A 358 -27.67 3.68 1.75
C GLU A 358 -27.14 2.54 2.65
N LEU A 359 -26.07 2.80 3.41
CA LEU A 359 -25.48 1.86 4.37
C LEU A 359 -25.58 2.31 5.82
N ASN A 360 -25.73 3.60 6.07
CA ASN A 360 -25.74 4.17 7.41
C ASN A 360 -27.04 4.94 7.56
N ARG A 361 -28.05 4.28 8.15
CA ARG A 361 -29.41 4.85 8.30
C ARG A 361 -29.34 6.24 8.93
N ASP A 362 -30.19 7.15 8.45
CA ASP A 362 -30.32 8.52 8.96
C ASP A 362 -29.02 9.36 8.89
N ASN A 363 -28.02 8.91 8.11
CA ASN A 363 -26.79 9.65 7.79
C ASN A 363 -26.77 10.07 6.31
N ILE A 364 -25.88 11.01 5.99
CA ILE A 364 -25.55 11.39 4.62
C ILE A 364 -24.18 10.86 4.21
N LYS A 365 -23.93 10.88 2.90
CA LYS A 365 -22.63 10.63 2.27
C LYS A 365 -22.31 11.75 1.27
N VAL A 366 -21.03 11.94 1.00
CA VAL A 366 -20.53 12.81 -0.09
C VAL A 366 -19.45 12.08 -0.88
N ASN A 367 -19.33 12.35 -2.17
CA ASN A 367 -18.18 11.91 -2.96
C ASN A 367 -17.15 13.05 -3.03
N VAL A 368 -15.89 12.74 -2.75
CA VAL A 368 -14.77 13.69 -2.82
C VAL A 368 -13.82 13.20 -3.91
N ALA A 369 -13.62 14.02 -4.94
CA ALA A 369 -12.77 13.70 -6.08
C ALA A 369 -11.59 14.67 -6.17
N PHE A 370 -10.40 14.16 -6.47
CA PHE A 370 -9.18 14.95 -6.64
C PHE A 370 -8.10 14.16 -7.38
N THR A 371 -7.01 14.83 -7.75
CA THR A 371 -5.82 14.25 -8.37
C THR A 371 -4.59 14.56 -7.52
N LEU A 372 -3.74 13.57 -7.28
CA LEU A 372 -2.50 13.69 -6.50
C LEU A 372 -1.28 13.21 -7.30
N PRO A 373 -0.07 13.74 -7.01
CA PRO A 373 1.17 13.18 -7.56
C PRO A 373 1.42 11.74 -7.09
N PRO A 374 2.37 11.01 -7.70
CA PRO A 374 2.85 9.74 -7.17
C PRO A 374 3.33 9.86 -5.71
N GLY A 375 3.14 8.79 -4.92
CA GLY A 375 3.63 8.72 -3.54
C GLY A 375 2.83 9.49 -2.49
N ALA A 376 1.84 10.30 -2.85
CA ALA A 376 0.92 10.97 -1.92
C ALA A 376 -0.29 10.10 -1.56
N TYR A 377 -0.86 10.27 -0.36
CA TYR A 377 -1.92 9.42 0.19
C TYR A 377 -3.28 10.15 0.18
N ALA A 378 -4.23 9.66 -0.62
CA ALA A 378 -5.59 10.21 -0.69
C ALA A 378 -6.35 10.17 0.65
N THR A 379 -6.06 9.19 1.49
CA THR A 379 -6.61 9.10 2.84
C THR A 379 -6.20 10.29 3.71
N LEU A 380 -5.01 10.86 3.56
CA LEU A 380 -4.61 12.07 4.31
C LEU A 380 -5.40 13.31 3.85
N VAL A 381 -5.71 13.43 2.57
CA VAL A 381 -6.58 14.50 2.06
C VAL A 381 -7.97 14.39 2.69
N VAL A 382 -8.56 13.18 2.70
CA VAL A 382 -9.86 12.94 3.35
C VAL A 382 -9.79 13.19 4.86
N LYS A 383 -8.79 12.67 5.57
CA LYS A 383 -8.61 12.94 7.01
C LYS A 383 -8.41 14.43 7.31
N ARG A 384 -7.77 15.22 6.43
CA ARG A 384 -7.61 16.67 6.60
C ARG A 384 -8.88 17.47 6.28
N LEU A 385 -9.70 17.00 5.33
CA LEU A 385 -11.01 17.58 5.02
C LEU A 385 -12.06 17.32 6.11
N PHE A 386 -11.99 16.17 6.78
CA PHE A 386 -12.92 15.75 7.83
C PHE A 386 -12.25 15.66 9.21
N HIS A 387 -11.24 16.51 9.47
CA HIS A 387 -10.42 16.41 10.68
C HIS A 387 -11.19 16.69 11.99
N PHE A 388 -12.33 17.39 11.89
CA PHE A 388 -13.28 17.63 12.98
C PHE A 388 -14.14 16.39 13.32
N GLU A 389 -14.12 15.36 12.47
CA GLU A 389 -14.90 14.13 12.61
C GLU A 389 -14.04 12.85 12.66
N TYR A 390 -12.73 12.97 12.44
CA TYR A 390 -11.90 11.79 12.20
C TYR A 390 -11.47 11.08 13.50
N ALA A 391 -11.97 9.86 13.66
CA ALA A 391 -11.40 8.85 14.56
C ALA A 391 -10.71 7.74 13.74
N GLU A 392 -9.56 7.27 14.21
CA GLU A 392 -9.02 5.96 13.82
C GLU A 392 -9.87 4.87 14.50
N ASP A 393 -10.26 3.83 13.75
CA ASP A 393 -11.09 2.74 14.28
C ASP A 393 -10.40 2.04 15.47
N THR A 394 -11.13 1.84 16.57
CA THR A 394 -10.61 1.06 17.71
C THR A 394 -10.43 -0.41 17.35
N ALA A 395 -9.59 -1.13 18.12
CA ALA A 395 -9.42 -2.57 17.96
C ALA A 395 -10.76 -3.34 18.08
N GLU A 396 -11.75 -2.80 18.80
CA GLU A 396 -13.06 -3.40 18.98
C GLU A 396 -14.00 -3.17 17.79
N GLU A 397 -14.02 -1.96 17.21
CA GLU A 397 -14.71 -1.71 15.95
C GLU A 397 -14.11 -2.51 14.79
N ILE A 398 -12.79 -2.71 14.79
CA ILE A 398 -12.09 -3.58 13.85
C ILE A 398 -12.55 -5.03 14.03
N ARG A 399 -12.61 -5.56 15.26
CA ARG A 399 -13.15 -6.90 15.53
C ARG A 399 -14.62 -7.02 15.08
N ALA A 400 -15.45 -6.01 15.34
CA ALA A 400 -16.88 -6.02 15.04
C ALA A 400 -17.14 -6.02 13.51
N SER A 401 -16.45 -5.14 12.77
CA SER A 401 -16.53 -5.10 11.31
C SER A 401 -15.96 -6.36 10.64
N GLN A 402 -14.87 -6.94 11.19
CA GLN A 402 -14.36 -8.23 10.74
C GLN A 402 -15.34 -9.38 11.01
N ARG A 403 -16.02 -9.43 12.17
CA ARG A 403 -17.01 -10.47 12.48
C ARG A 403 -18.15 -10.53 11.47
N ALA A 404 -18.70 -9.38 11.07
CA ALA A 404 -19.76 -9.34 10.06
C ALA A 404 -19.32 -9.98 8.74
N HIS A 405 -18.14 -9.63 8.24
CA HIS A 405 -17.63 -10.19 6.97
C HIS A 405 -17.15 -11.66 7.10
N LEU A 406 -16.71 -12.08 8.28
CA LEU A 406 -16.40 -13.50 8.55
C LEU A 406 -17.67 -14.35 8.55
N VAL A 407 -18.77 -13.87 9.14
CA VAL A 407 -20.06 -14.59 9.10
C VAL A 407 -20.59 -14.70 7.66
N GLU A 408 -20.43 -13.67 6.82
CA GLU A 408 -20.73 -13.78 5.38
C GLU A 408 -19.88 -14.86 4.68
N GLN A 409 -18.60 -14.97 5.02
CA GLN A 409 -17.69 -15.96 4.43
C GLN A 409 -18.00 -17.38 4.93
N GLU A 410 -18.22 -17.57 6.23
CA GLU A 410 -18.60 -18.86 6.84
C GLU A 410 -19.95 -19.36 6.30
N GLN A 411 -20.91 -18.46 6.03
CA GLN A 411 -22.18 -18.80 5.37
C GLN A 411 -22.01 -19.14 3.89
N ALA A 412 -21.07 -18.49 3.19
CA ALA A 412 -20.77 -18.79 1.78
C ALA A 412 -20.00 -20.11 1.61
N GLU A 413 -19.07 -20.44 2.52
CA GLU A 413 -18.33 -21.70 2.53
C GLU A 413 -19.17 -22.88 3.07
N GLY A 414 -20.11 -22.61 3.98
CA GLY A 414 -21.08 -23.59 4.50
C GLY A 414 -22.24 -23.93 3.55
N ALA A 415 -22.41 -23.19 2.46
CA ALA A 415 -23.47 -23.45 1.48
C ALA A 415 -23.21 -24.78 0.73
N PRO A 416 -24.15 -25.74 0.70
CA PRO A 416 -23.92 -27.04 0.11
C PRO A 416 -23.71 -26.94 -1.42
N SER A 417 -22.46 -27.12 -1.85
CA SER A 417 -22.09 -27.15 -3.26
C SER A 417 -22.90 -28.22 -4.00
N SER A 418 -23.77 -27.79 -4.92
CA SER A 418 -24.60 -28.65 -5.77
C SER A 418 -23.78 -29.32 -6.87
N ARG A 419 -22.78 -30.11 -6.46
CA ARG A 419 -22.01 -31.00 -7.34
C ARG A 419 -22.98 -31.96 -8.03
N ARG A 420 -23.27 -31.70 -9.31
CA ARG A 420 -23.85 -32.71 -10.20
C ARG A 420 -22.95 -33.94 -10.15
N GLY A 421 -23.48 -35.05 -9.65
CA GLY A 421 -22.78 -36.33 -9.71
C GLY A 421 -22.50 -36.73 -11.16
N PRO A 422 -21.49 -37.58 -11.42
CA PRO A 422 -21.28 -38.14 -12.75
C PRO A 422 -22.56 -38.89 -13.20
N PRO A 423 -22.87 -38.90 -14.51
CA PRO A 423 -24.07 -39.57 -15.01
C PRO A 423 -24.00 -41.07 -14.71
N VAL A 424 -25.03 -41.58 -14.03
CA VAL A 424 -25.18 -43.02 -13.76
C VAL A 424 -25.39 -43.74 -15.08
N ARG A 425 -24.65 -44.83 -15.27
CA ARG A 425 -24.75 -45.69 -16.46
C ARG A 425 -25.90 -46.67 -16.27
N GLU A 426 -26.89 -46.65 -17.16
CA GLU A 426 -28.00 -47.60 -17.09
C GLU A 426 -27.52 -49.03 -17.41
N GLU A 427 -27.52 -49.90 -16.40
CA GLU A 427 -27.41 -51.35 -16.62
C GLU A 427 -28.79 -51.97 -16.75
N ARG A 428 -28.96 -52.80 -17.79
CA ARG A 428 -30.26 -53.40 -18.14
C ARG A 428 -30.59 -54.54 -17.17
N GLY A 429 -31.59 -54.35 -16.33
CA GLY A 429 -32.04 -55.38 -15.40
C GLY A 429 -32.67 -56.60 -16.08
N THR A 430 -32.08 -57.78 -15.88
CA THR A 430 -32.74 -59.08 -16.08
C THR A 430 -33.14 -59.64 -14.72
N GLY A 431 -34.36 -59.34 -14.26
CA GLY A 431 -34.79 -59.68 -12.91
C GLY A 431 -35.35 -61.09 -12.73
N ARG A 432 -35.32 -61.62 -11.50
CA ARG A 432 -36.29 -62.62 -11.00
C ARG A 432 -36.28 -62.76 -9.47
N ARG A 433 -37.50 -62.73 -8.90
CA ARG A 433 -37.99 -63.42 -7.69
C ARG A 433 -37.31 -63.21 -6.31
N ALA A 434 -38.14 -62.77 -5.36
CA ALA A 434 -38.07 -63.06 -3.91
C ALA A 434 -38.52 -64.54 -3.64
N PRO A 435 -38.62 -65.12 -2.39
CA PRO A 435 -39.14 -64.47 -1.17
C PRO A 435 -38.66 -64.95 0.25
N THR A 436 -39.09 -64.19 1.28
CA THR A 436 -39.52 -64.58 2.67
C THR A 436 -38.72 -65.55 3.59
N SER A 437 -38.39 -65.04 4.80
CA SER A 437 -38.75 -65.61 6.14
C SER A 437 -38.36 -64.59 7.26
N ARG A 438 -39.28 -64.13 8.13
CA ARG A 438 -39.82 -64.70 9.40
C ARG A 438 -38.81 -64.88 10.55
N GLY A 439 -39.03 -64.15 11.66
CA GLY A 439 -38.37 -64.33 12.97
C GLY A 439 -38.68 -63.17 13.95
N ALA A 440 -39.04 -63.46 15.20
CA ALA A 440 -39.45 -62.45 16.21
C ALA A 440 -39.08 -62.92 17.67
N PRO A 441 -39.60 -62.38 18.81
CA PRO A 441 -38.74 -61.60 19.70
C PRO A 441 -38.73 -62.00 21.22
N GLY A 442 -37.78 -61.45 21.97
CA GLY A 442 -37.76 -61.34 23.44
C GLY A 442 -36.65 -60.36 23.88
N ARG A 443 -36.65 -59.60 24.99
CA ARG A 443 -37.35 -59.49 26.29
C ARG A 443 -36.38 -59.65 27.49
N ARG A 444 -35.96 -58.49 28.04
CA ARG A 444 -35.82 -58.14 29.47
C ARG A 444 -34.62 -58.67 30.32
N ALA A 445 -34.05 -57.75 31.12
CA ALA A 445 -33.45 -57.93 32.47
C ALA A 445 -32.12 -58.75 32.59
N GLU A 446 -31.25 -58.59 33.61
CA GLU A 446 -31.07 -57.57 34.69
C GLU A 446 -29.64 -57.65 35.31
N ALA A 447 -29.23 -56.60 36.04
CA ALA A 447 -28.10 -56.55 37.00
C ALA A 447 -26.66 -56.78 36.44
N SER A 448 -25.54 -56.63 37.18
CA SER A 448 -25.30 -56.39 38.62
C SER A 448 -23.93 -55.71 38.96
N PHE A 449 -23.89 -54.85 39.99
CA PHE A 449 -22.87 -54.72 41.09
C PHE A 449 -21.38 -54.44 40.72
N ASP A 450 -20.77 -53.30 41.12
CA ASP A 450 -20.03 -52.97 42.38
C ASP A 450 -18.48 -53.15 42.22
N GLU A 451 -17.55 -52.57 43.00
CA GLU A 451 -17.54 -51.48 44.01
C GLU A 451 -16.28 -50.57 43.74
N GLU A 452 -15.63 -49.74 44.57
CA GLU A 452 -15.65 -49.34 46.02
C GLU A 452 -15.40 -47.80 46.11
N ARG A 453 -14.90 -47.26 47.23
CA ARG A 453 -14.59 -45.82 47.41
C ARG A 453 -13.22 -45.55 48.16
N PRO A 454 -13.01 -44.66 49.17
CA PRO A 454 -12.06 -43.53 48.93
C PRO A 454 -11.18 -42.98 50.10
N ARG A 455 -10.46 -41.87 49.83
CA ARG A 455 -9.99 -40.77 50.75
C ARG A 455 -8.81 -41.00 51.73
N ALA A 456 -7.82 -40.09 51.64
CA ALA A 456 -7.26 -39.22 52.72
C ALA A 456 -6.13 -38.35 52.09
N SER A 457 -5.82 -37.07 52.38
CA SER A 457 -6.21 -35.99 53.32
C SER A 457 -5.16 -35.59 54.38
N ASP A 458 -4.62 -34.37 54.20
CA ASP A 458 -4.29 -33.35 55.23
C ASP A 458 -2.84 -33.22 55.82
N ARG A 459 -2.50 -31.95 56.13
CA ARG A 459 -1.49 -31.39 57.08
C ARG A 459 -0.03 -31.01 56.72
N ARG A 460 0.18 -29.69 56.91
CA ARG A 460 1.23 -28.96 57.67
C ARG A 460 2.57 -28.54 57.03
N ALA A 461 2.95 -27.31 57.40
CA ALA A 461 4.30 -26.72 57.30
C ALA A 461 4.93 -26.57 58.70
N PRO A 462 6.22 -26.21 58.78
CA PRO A 462 6.60 -25.03 59.58
C PRO A 462 7.53 -24.05 58.80
N ALA A 463 8.18 -23.11 59.48
CA ALA A 463 8.78 -21.91 58.89
C ALA A 463 10.11 -21.47 59.54
N ARG A 464 10.64 -20.31 59.07
CA ARG A 464 11.90 -19.60 59.42
C ARG A 464 13.13 -20.04 58.60
N GLY A 465 14.02 -19.14 58.18
CA GLY A 465 13.98 -17.68 58.32
C GLY A 465 15.20 -16.94 57.72
N GLU A 466 15.32 -15.66 58.10
CA GLU A 466 16.48 -14.76 57.97
C GLU A 466 16.90 -14.21 56.58
N ALA A 467 17.31 -12.95 56.64
CA ALA A 467 18.10 -12.19 55.66
C ALA A 467 19.19 -11.44 56.46
N PRO A 468 20.22 -10.85 55.82
CA PRO A 468 20.37 -9.40 56.07
C PRO A 468 20.96 -8.53 54.91
N SER A 469 20.41 -7.32 54.83
CA SER A 469 21.02 -5.99 54.58
C SER A 469 22.10 -5.72 53.50
N ARG A 470 21.84 -4.65 52.73
CA ARG A 470 22.82 -3.73 52.09
C ARG A 470 23.70 -2.98 53.11
N PRO A 471 24.83 -2.36 52.70
CA PRO A 471 24.87 -0.92 52.36
C PRO A 471 25.69 -0.64 51.07
N SER A 472 25.63 0.47 50.31
CA SER A 472 25.09 1.86 50.41
C SER A 472 26.06 2.98 50.87
N ARG A 473 26.26 4.00 50.00
CA ARG A 473 26.77 5.40 50.18
C ARG A 473 27.47 5.86 48.86
N ARG A 474 27.85 7.12 48.61
CA ARG A 474 27.23 8.49 48.73
C ARG A 474 28.36 9.53 48.47
N GLY A 475 28.09 10.58 47.68
CA GLY A 475 28.99 11.73 47.40
C GLY A 475 28.57 12.38 46.06
N ALA A 476 28.43 13.70 45.83
CA ALA A 476 28.97 14.94 46.44
C ALA A 476 30.47 15.18 46.14
N ALA A 477 30.93 16.35 45.70
CA ALA A 477 30.27 17.63 45.33
C ALA A 477 31.11 18.43 44.30
N GLU A 478 30.84 19.75 44.14
CA GLU A 478 31.74 20.80 43.57
C GLU A 478 32.07 20.74 42.05
N SER A 479 31.89 21.82 41.28
CA SER A 479 32.74 23.02 41.03
C SER A 479 33.91 22.74 40.04
N GLU A 480 34.47 23.68 39.26
CA GLU A 480 34.33 25.14 39.11
C GLU A 480 34.17 25.56 37.62
N ALA A 481 34.18 26.87 37.33
CA ALA A 481 34.34 27.43 35.98
C ALA A 481 35.44 28.52 35.94
N PRO A 482 36.34 28.53 34.94
CA PRO A 482 37.30 29.61 34.75
C PRO A 482 36.66 30.85 34.09
N SER A 483 37.22 32.04 34.34
CA SER A 483 36.63 33.33 33.91
C SER A 483 37.63 34.28 33.25
N ARG A 484 37.17 34.96 32.17
CA ARG A 484 37.71 36.25 31.62
C ARG A 484 39.14 36.16 31.01
N PRO A 485 39.68 37.24 30.37
CA PRO A 485 39.14 38.57 30.04
C PRO A 485 38.95 38.78 28.51
N GLY A 486 38.61 39.96 27.93
CA GLY A 486 38.31 41.28 28.48
C GLY A 486 37.95 42.34 27.39
N ARG A 487 37.46 43.51 27.84
CA ARG A 487 36.94 44.65 27.04
C ARG A 487 37.89 45.26 25.97
N ARG A 488 37.33 45.68 24.83
CA ARG A 488 37.39 47.02 24.15
C ARG A 488 36.62 46.93 22.80
N GLY A 489 35.99 47.97 22.23
CA GLY A 489 35.56 49.27 22.79
C GLY A 489 35.70 50.45 21.81
N LEU A 490 34.57 51.00 21.32
CA LEU A 490 34.42 52.29 20.56
C LEU A 490 35.06 52.33 19.14
N ALA A 491 34.75 53.25 18.21
CA ALA A 491 33.50 53.99 17.88
C ALA A 491 33.70 54.78 16.55
N GLY A 492 32.62 55.16 15.84
CA GLY A 492 32.65 56.15 14.73
C GLY A 492 33.09 55.62 13.35
N ILE A 493 32.94 56.35 12.23
CA ILE A 493 32.31 57.66 11.96
C ILE A 493 31.73 57.66 10.51
N GLU A 494 30.60 58.36 10.34
CA GLU A 494 29.95 59.03 9.18
C GLU A 494 30.12 58.61 7.68
N ALA A 495 29.18 59.10 6.87
CA ALA A 495 29.02 58.88 5.43
C ALA A 495 29.90 59.82 4.56
N PRO A 496 29.78 59.76 3.21
CA PRO A 496 28.84 60.72 2.58
C PRO A 496 28.09 60.27 1.30
N SER A 497 26.94 60.92 1.10
CA SER A 497 26.37 61.44 -0.16
C SER A 497 26.10 60.57 -1.41
N ARG A 498 24.79 60.49 -1.72
CA ARG A 498 24.18 60.44 -3.07
C ARG A 498 24.49 61.74 -3.87
N PRO A 499 24.38 61.80 -5.23
CA PRO A 499 23.08 61.67 -5.91
C PRO A 499 23.10 61.02 -7.32
N GLY A 500 21.91 60.84 -7.92
CA GLY A 500 21.75 60.42 -9.33
C GLY A 500 20.50 59.60 -9.62
N ARG A 501 19.35 60.26 -9.83
CA ARG A 501 18.16 59.63 -10.45
C ARG A 501 18.02 60.13 -11.89
N LYS A 502 17.81 59.22 -12.84
CA LYS A 502 17.05 59.49 -14.07
C LYS A 502 16.07 58.33 -14.29
N SER A 503 14.88 58.69 -14.76
CA SER A 503 13.78 57.78 -15.07
C SER A 503 13.14 58.24 -16.37
N THR A 504 12.89 57.30 -17.28
CA THR A 504 11.99 57.47 -18.42
C THR A 504 11.09 56.25 -18.47
N ALA A 505 9.88 56.43 -18.96
CA ALA A 505 8.87 55.39 -19.09
C ALA A 505 7.96 55.73 -20.28
N GLU A 506 7.77 54.76 -21.16
CA GLU A 506 6.73 54.71 -22.20
C GLU A 506 6.43 53.20 -22.35
N ALA A 507 5.19 52.72 -22.22
CA ALA A 507 3.90 53.13 -22.79
C ALA A 507 3.69 52.57 -24.20
N SER A 508 2.53 51.93 -24.37
CA SER A 508 2.08 51.16 -25.53
C SER A 508 1.64 52.04 -26.70
N GLU A 509 1.73 51.51 -27.94
CA GLU A 509 0.53 51.39 -28.80
C GLU A 509 0.72 50.54 -30.08
N THR A 510 -0.43 50.16 -30.67
CA THR A 510 -0.68 49.61 -32.02
C THR A 510 -2.09 50.12 -32.41
N PRO A 511 -2.55 50.23 -33.70
CA PRO A 511 -2.34 49.21 -34.75
C PRO A 511 -2.45 49.64 -36.25
N THR A 512 -2.55 48.62 -37.11
CA THR A 512 -3.31 48.54 -38.40
C THR A 512 -2.78 49.07 -39.76
N ARG A 513 -2.80 48.12 -40.72
CA ARG A 513 -3.27 48.17 -42.14
C ARG A 513 -2.42 48.81 -43.25
N GLY A 514 -2.14 47.98 -44.25
CA GLY A 514 -1.86 48.33 -45.66
C GLY A 514 -2.10 47.11 -46.57
N ARG A 515 -2.59 47.30 -47.81
CA ARG A 515 -2.86 46.25 -48.82
C ARG A 515 -2.14 46.56 -50.14
N SER A 516 -1.78 45.53 -50.90
CA SER A 516 -1.83 45.56 -52.38
C SER A 516 -2.09 44.15 -52.94
N LEU A 517 -2.42 44.06 -54.24
CA LEU A 517 -2.84 42.84 -54.94
C LEU A 517 -2.33 42.85 -56.39
N ALA A 518 -1.73 41.73 -56.82
CA ALA A 518 -1.64 41.26 -58.22
C ALA A 518 -1.18 39.78 -58.13
N GLN A 519 -1.99 38.75 -58.41
CA GLN A 519 -2.55 38.33 -59.71
C GLN A 519 -1.51 37.90 -60.75
N GLN A 520 -1.31 36.57 -60.84
CA GLN A 520 -1.21 35.84 -62.10
C GLN A 520 -1.87 34.46 -61.92
N ALA A 521 -2.47 33.95 -63.00
CA ALA A 521 -3.19 32.67 -63.11
C ALA A 521 -2.68 31.97 -64.40
N GLU A 522 -2.96 30.72 -64.74
CA GLU A 522 -3.73 29.64 -64.10
C GLU A 522 -3.27 28.29 -64.71
N ALA A 523 -3.42 27.17 -64.00
CA ALA A 523 -3.33 25.82 -64.58
C ALA A 523 -3.99 24.78 -63.66
N GLU A 524 -4.95 24.01 -64.17
CA GLU A 524 -5.78 23.10 -63.36
C GLU A 524 -5.08 21.79 -62.94
N PRO A 525 -5.16 21.39 -61.65
CA PRO A 525 -4.90 20.02 -61.22
C PRO A 525 -6.20 19.19 -61.11
N LYS A 526 -6.15 17.94 -61.58
CA LYS A 526 -7.27 16.98 -61.58
C LYS A 526 -7.89 16.74 -60.18
N PRO A 527 -9.19 16.39 -60.09
CA PRO A 527 -9.91 16.27 -58.82
C PRO A 527 -9.28 15.25 -57.88
N LYS A 528 -9.06 15.65 -56.62
CA LYS A 528 -8.60 14.78 -55.54
C LYS A 528 -9.79 13.96 -55.02
N GLN A 529 -9.59 12.65 -54.90
CA GLN A 529 -10.54 11.78 -54.18
C GLN A 529 -10.55 12.14 -52.70
N GLU A 530 -11.74 12.20 -52.09
CA GLU A 530 -11.89 12.40 -50.65
C GLU A 530 -11.40 11.16 -49.88
N PRO A 531 -10.76 11.33 -48.71
CA PRO A 531 -10.38 10.20 -47.86
C PRO A 531 -11.64 9.54 -47.27
N ALA A 532 -11.83 8.25 -47.56
CA ALA A 532 -13.00 7.49 -47.11
C ALA A 532 -13.19 7.55 -45.59
N ALA A 533 -14.45 7.70 -45.15
CA ALA A 533 -14.81 7.89 -43.74
C ALA A 533 -14.30 6.74 -42.84
N PRO A 534 -13.86 7.03 -41.60
CA PRO A 534 -13.20 6.05 -40.75
C PRO A 534 -14.16 4.96 -40.25
N LEU A 535 -14.05 3.76 -40.85
CA LEU A 535 -14.87 2.56 -40.58
C LEU A 535 -15.18 2.32 -39.09
N GLY A 536 -16.42 1.91 -38.81
CA GLY A 536 -16.92 1.72 -37.45
C GLY A 536 -16.25 0.57 -36.69
N PHE A 537 -16.32 0.59 -35.35
CA PHE A 537 -15.68 -0.42 -34.48
C PHE A 537 -16.08 -1.87 -34.84
N ARG A 538 -17.38 -2.13 -35.02
CA ARG A 538 -17.91 -3.46 -35.41
C ARG A 538 -17.44 -3.91 -36.80
N GLU A 539 -17.17 -2.96 -37.69
CA GLU A 539 -16.77 -3.20 -39.08
C GLU A 539 -15.28 -3.55 -39.17
N LYS A 540 -14.45 -2.81 -38.43
CA LYS A 540 -13.04 -3.15 -38.18
C LYS A 540 -12.89 -4.52 -37.50
N GLN A 541 -13.83 -4.92 -36.63
CA GLN A 541 -13.87 -6.29 -36.09
C GLN A 541 -14.24 -7.33 -37.15
N ARG A 542 -15.24 -7.08 -38.00
CA ARG A 542 -15.61 -7.99 -39.12
C ARG A 542 -14.44 -8.21 -40.09
N GLN A 543 -13.78 -7.14 -40.54
CA GLN A 543 -12.61 -7.22 -41.42
C GLN A 543 -11.47 -8.01 -40.77
N ARG A 544 -11.18 -7.79 -39.48
CA ARG A 544 -10.16 -8.57 -38.74
C ARG A 544 -10.52 -10.05 -38.58
N LYS A 545 -11.81 -10.41 -38.53
CA LYS A 545 -12.25 -11.82 -38.53
C LYS A 545 -12.02 -12.46 -39.90
N ALA A 546 -12.51 -11.81 -40.97
CA ALA A 546 -12.35 -12.31 -42.34
C ALA A 546 -10.87 -12.49 -42.72
N ALA A 547 -10.00 -11.53 -42.38
CA ALA A 547 -8.56 -11.63 -42.64
C ALA A 547 -7.90 -12.83 -41.91
N ARG A 548 -8.36 -13.17 -40.70
CA ARG A 548 -7.90 -14.37 -39.97
C ARG A 548 -8.41 -15.67 -40.59
N GLU A 549 -9.62 -15.66 -41.14
CA GLU A 549 -10.20 -16.83 -41.81
C GLU A 549 -9.49 -17.11 -43.16
N VAL A 550 -9.17 -16.08 -43.94
CA VAL A 550 -8.36 -16.21 -45.17
C VAL A 550 -6.94 -16.70 -44.85
N ALA A 551 -6.24 -16.08 -43.90
CA ALA A 551 -4.89 -16.50 -43.51
C ALA A 551 -4.84 -17.95 -42.99
N ARG A 552 -5.91 -18.40 -42.31
CA ARG A 552 -6.05 -19.80 -41.88
C ARG A 552 -6.24 -20.74 -43.07
N ALA A 553 -7.10 -20.41 -44.02
CA ALA A 553 -7.32 -21.21 -45.22
C ALA A 553 -6.03 -21.36 -46.05
N GLU A 554 -5.25 -20.29 -46.23
CA GLU A 554 -3.92 -20.37 -46.85
C GLU A 554 -2.94 -21.29 -46.11
N THR A 555 -2.98 -21.27 -44.77
CA THR A 555 -2.09 -22.09 -43.93
C THR A 555 -2.48 -23.58 -43.99
N GLU A 556 -3.78 -23.88 -44.03
CA GLU A 556 -4.27 -25.26 -44.20
C GLU A 556 -4.02 -25.77 -45.63
N ALA A 557 -4.11 -24.92 -46.66
CA ALA A 557 -3.76 -25.27 -48.05
C ALA A 557 -2.27 -25.55 -48.28
N LYS A 558 -1.38 -24.94 -47.49
CA LYS A 558 0.09 -25.11 -47.58
C LYS A 558 0.64 -26.32 -46.81
N ARG A 559 -0.20 -27.16 -46.18
CA ARG A 559 0.24 -28.39 -45.49
C ARG A 559 0.48 -29.55 -46.47
N PRO A 560 1.70 -30.13 -46.56
CA PRO A 560 1.94 -31.31 -47.37
C PRO A 560 1.22 -32.54 -46.77
N LYS A 561 0.51 -33.30 -47.61
CA LYS A 561 -0.11 -34.57 -47.22
C LYS A 561 0.98 -35.64 -47.05
N SER A 562 1.34 -35.95 -45.80
CA SER A 562 2.23 -37.09 -45.52
C SER A 562 1.57 -38.40 -45.99
N ARG A 563 2.34 -39.22 -46.72
CA ARG A 563 1.89 -40.53 -47.17
C ARG A 563 1.78 -41.48 -45.97
N LYS A 564 0.67 -42.21 -45.86
CA LYS A 564 0.62 -43.43 -45.06
C LYS A 564 1.39 -44.54 -45.80
N LYS A 565 2.36 -45.13 -45.11
CA LYS A 565 2.66 -46.56 -45.12
C LYS A 565 3.04 -46.94 -43.69
#